data_AF-A6I711-F1
#
_entry.id   AF-A6I711-F1
#
_cell.length_a   1.000
_cell.length_b   1.000
_cell.length_c   1.000
_cell.angle_alpha   90.00
_cell.angle_beta   90.00
_cell.angle_gamma   90.00
#
_symmetry.space_group_name_H-M   'P 1'
#
loop_
_entity.id
_entity.type
_entity.pdbx_description
1 polymer ?
#
loop_
_entity_poly.entity_id
_entity_poly.type
_entity_poly.pdbx_seq_one_letter_code
_entity_poly.pdbx_strand_id
1 'polypeptide(L)'
;MILEDLLMVLSCLALHILWKVQAVPILPLSLVPDTFDDAYVGCSEEMEEKAGLLLKEEMARHALLRESWEAAQEAWAHGRHKLTLPPGFKAQHGVAVMVYTNSSNTLYWELNQAGRRDVAVCPQEQQGSQSRSPQRLWLCNQGRRCSWPLGSCSSPELDPETS
;
A
#
# COMPACT_ATOMS: atom_id res chain seq x y z
N MET A 1 10.05 -45.02 45.49
CA MET A 1 8.92 -44.06 45.52
C MET A 1 9.32 -42.74 44.88
N ILE A 2 10.33 -42.01 45.38
CA ILE A 2 10.78 -40.71 44.83
C ILE A 2 11.16 -40.75 43.33
N LEU A 3 11.76 -41.85 42.83
CA LEU A 3 12.17 -41.97 41.43
C LEU A 3 11.00 -42.07 40.44
N GLU A 4 9.94 -42.78 40.83
CA GLU A 4 8.72 -42.96 40.01
C GLU A 4 7.95 -41.63 39.90
N ASP A 5 7.83 -40.91 41.02
CA ASP A 5 7.18 -39.60 41.08
C ASP A 5 7.92 -38.57 40.22
N LEU A 6 9.27 -38.60 40.26
CA LEU A 6 10.10 -37.72 39.43
C LEU A 6 9.93 -38.04 37.94
N LEU A 7 9.87 -39.31 37.56
CA LEU A 7 9.67 -39.74 36.18
C LEU A 7 8.32 -39.27 35.63
N MET A 8 7.27 -39.37 36.45
CA MET A 8 5.92 -38.90 36.09
C MET A 8 5.90 -37.37 35.88
N VAL A 9 6.50 -36.60 36.79
CA VAL A 9 6.57 -35.13 36.66
C VAL A 9 7.35 -34.72 35.41
N LEU A 10 8.49 -35.36 35.13
CA LEU A 10 9.27 -35.11 33.93
C LEU A 10 8.48 -35.46 32.65
N SER A 11 7.72 -36.55 32.65
CA SER A 11 6.87 -36.94 31.52
C SER A 11 5.75 -35.92 31.26
N CYS A 12 5.11 -35.41 32.32
CA CYS A 12 4.06 -34.41 32.24
C CYS A 12 4.61 -33.07 31.72
N LEU A 13 5.79 -32.66 32.19
CA LEU A 13 6.49 -31.46 31.69
C LEU A 13 6.89 -31.61 30.23
N ALA A 14 7.42 -32.77 29.83
CA ALA A 14 7.76 -33.05 28.43
C ALA A 14 6.52 -32.99 27.53
N LEU A 15 5.39 -33.57 27.96
CA LEU A 15 4.13 -33.54 27.22
C LEU A 15 3.56 -32.12 27.12
N HIS A 16 3.66 -31.32 28.19
CA HIS A 16 3.29 -29.90 28.19
C HIS A 16 4.15 -29.09 27.23
N ILE A 17 5.47 -29.35 27.16
CA ILE A 17 6.38 -28.67 26.24
C ILE A 17 6.05 -29.05 24.79
N LEU A 18 5.81 -30.33 24.50
CA LEU A 18 5.40 -30.79 23.16
C LEU A 18 4.06 -30.18 22.72
N TRP A 19 3.07 -30.07 23.61
CA TRP A 19 1.77 -29.46 23.29
C TRP A 19 1.89 -27.97 22.96
N LYS A 20 2.90 -27.28 23.51
CA LYS A 20 3.16 -25.86 23.26
C LYS A 20 3.98 -25.60 22.00
N VAL A 21 4.42 -26.64 21.27
CA VAL A 21 5.06 -26.47 19.95
C VAL A 21 3.99 -26.07 18.94
N GLN A 22 3.74 -24.77 18.84
CA GLN A 22 2.88 -24.20 17.83
C GLN A 22 3.64 -24.21 16.50
N ALA A 23 3.09 -24.90 15.49
CA ALA A 23 3.64 -24.86 14.14
C ALA A 23 3.62 -23.41 13.64
N VAL A 24 4.77 -22.92 13.16
CA VAL A 24 4.83 -21.62 12.48
C VAL A 24 4.01 -21.74 11.20
N PRO A 25 2.96 -20.91 11.00
CA PRO A 25 2.18 -20.97 9.78
C PRO A 25 3.09 -20.67 8.58
N ILE A 26 3.12 -21.59 7.62
CA ILE A 26 3.80 -21.39 6.34
C ILE A 26 2.92 -20.47 5.50
N LEU A 27 3.40 -19.26 5.23
CA LEU A 27 2.75 -18.36 4.29
C LEU A 27 3.38 -18.56 2.91
N PRO A 28 2.69 -19.19 1.93
CA PRO A 28 3.24 -19.38 0.60
C PRO A 28 3.43 -18.04 -0.09
N LEU A 29 4.58 -17.87 -0.73
CA LEU A 29 4.84 -16.72 -1.57
C LEU A 29 3.92 -16.81 -2.81
N SER A 30 3.28 -15.71 -3.18
CA SER A 30 2.45 -15.61 -4.38
C SER A 30 2.69 -14.26 -5.05
N LEU A 31 2.18 -14.08 -6.26
CA LEU A 31 2.21 -12.80 -6.98
C LEU A 31 1.26 -11.76 -6.38
N VAL A 32 0.44 -12.15 -5.38
CA VAL A 32 -0.51 -11.31 -4.66
C VAL A 32 -1.35 -10.43 -5.61
N PRO A 33 -2.18 -11.03 -6.49
CA PRO A 33 -2.93 -10.28 -7.50
C PRO A 33 -3.92 -9.24 -6.93
N ASP A 34 -4.22 -9.35 -5.63
CA ASP A 34 -5.09 -8.44 -4.89
C ASP A 34 -4.29 -7.38 -4.09
N THR A 35 -3.13 -6.96 -4.60
CA THR A 35 -2.37 -5.82 -4.06
C THR A 35 -2.62 -4.53 -4.84
N PHE A 36 -2.49 -3.42 -4.14
CA PHE A 36 -2.30 -2.11 -4.75
C PHE A 36 -0.83 -1.94 -5.14
N ASP A 37 -0.50 -2.13 -6.42
CA ASP A 37 0.87 -2.16 -6.96
C ASP A 37 1.12 -1.14 -8.11
N ASP A 38 0.36 -0.04 -8.12
CA ASP A 38 0.45 1.01 -9.14
C ASP A 38 1.89 1.56 -9.30
N ALA A 39 2.38 1.50 -10.54
CA ALA A 39 3.68 2.06 -10.93
C ALA A 39 3.58 3.48 -11.52
N TYR A 40 2.36 4.00 -11.71
CA TYR A 40 2.05 5.34 -12.26
C TYR A 40 2.68 5.66 -13.63
N VAL A 41 3.03 4.63 -14.42
CA VAL A 41 3.63 4.80 -15.75
C VAL A 41 2.62 5.47 -16.70
N GLY A 42 3.03 6.60 -17.28
CA GLY A 42 2.21 7.37 -18.21
C GLY A 42 1.21 8.34 -17.57
N CYS A 43 1.17 8.45 -16.24
CA CYS A 43 0.30 9.42 -15.55
C CYS A 43 0.96 10.09 -14.32
N SER A 44 2.29 9.99 -14.19
CA SER A 44 3.02 10.53 -13.04
C SER A 44 2.80 12.04 -12.84
N GLU A 45 2.73 12.82 -13.92
CA GLU A 45 2.48 14.27 -13.84
C GLU A 45 1.05 14.58 -13.35
N GLU A 46 0.05 13.88 -13.87
CA GLU A 46 -1.35 14.04 -13.42
C GLU A 46 -1.53 13.63 -11.97
N MET A 47 -0.88 12.54 -11.56
CA MET A 47 -0.91 12.08 -10.17
C MET A 47 -0.21 13.06 -9.24
N GLU A 48 0.87 13.69 -9.69
CA GLU A 48 1.57 14.71 -8.92
C GLU A 48 0.69 15.95 -8.67
N GLU A 49 -0.15 16.34 -9.63
CA GLU A 49 -1.14 17.42 -9.46
C GLU A 49 -2.23 17.04 -8.43
N LYS A 50 -2.70 15.79 -8.48
CA LYS A 50 -3.83 15.32 -7.66
C LYS A 50 -3.43 14.84 -6.26
N ALA A 51 -2.19 14.37 -6.08
CA ALA A 51 -1.73 13.71 -4.85
C ALA A 51 -1.94 14.57 -3.60
N GLY A 52 -1.72 15.89 -3.70
CA GLY A 52 -1.92 16.80 -2.58
C GLY A 52 -3.37 16.88 -2.10
N LEU A 53 -4.34 16.87 -3.03
CA LEU A 53 -5.77 16.89 -2.68
C LEU A 53 -6.20 15.54 -2.08
N LEU A 54 -5.79 14.44 -2.71
CA LEU A 54 -6.09 13.08 -2.23
C LEU A 54 -5.52 12.87 -0.81
N LEU A 55 -4.27 13.26 -0.58
CA LEU A 55 -3.64 13.17 0.75
C LEU A 55 -4.43 13.96 1.80
N LYS A 56 -4.93 15.16 1.45
CA LYS A 56 -5.74 15.96 2.37
C LYS A 56 -7.05 15.25 2.73
N GLU A 57 -7.70 14.62 1.75
CA GLU A 57 -8.91 13.82 1.97
C GLU A 57 -8.64 12.59 2.85
N GLU A 58 -7.53 11.87 2.62
CA GLU A 58 -7.11 10.74 3.45
C GLU A 58 -6.82 11.16 4.90
N MET A 59 -6.08 12.25 5.09
CA MET A 59 -5.76 12.78 6.43
C MET A 59 -7.01 13.25 7.19
N ALA A 60 -8.03 13.76 6.49
CA ALA A 60 -9.29 14.17 7.11
C ALA A 60 -10.06 12.98 7.72
N ARG A 61 -9.87 11.77 7.17
CA ARG A 61 -10.54 10.54 7.62
C ARG A 61 -9.63 9.59 8.41
N HIS A 62 -8.34 9.88 8.51
CA HIS A 62 -7.34 8.99 9.13
C HIS A 62 -6.42 9.75 10.09
N ALA A 63 -6.80 9.81 11.37
CA ALA A 63 -6.09 10.59 12.39
C ALA A 63 -4.61 10.20 12.53
N LEU A 64 -4.30 8.90 12.57
CA LEU A 64 -2.92 8.41 12.69
C LEU A 64 -2.03 8.84 11.49
N LEU A 65 -2.59 8.85 10.27
CA LEU A 65 -1.89 9.32 9.08
C LEU A 65 -1.60 10.81 9.20
N ARG A 66 -2.60 11.61 9.59
CA ARG A 66 -2.46 13.06 9.77
C ARG A 66 -1.36 13.39 10.79
N GLU A 67 -1.43 12.81 11.98
CA GLU A 67 -0.45 13.04 13.05
C GLU A 67 0.97 12.62 12.63
N SER A 68 1.08 11.46 11.98
CA SER A 68 2.38 10.98 11.46
C SER A 68 2.93 11.90 10.37
N TRP A 69 2.07 12.40 9.49
CA TRP A 69 2.45 13.28 8.39
C TRP A 69 2.92 14.65 8.90
N GLU A 70 2.21 15.23 9.86
CA GLU A 70 2.58 16.50 10.50
C GLU A 70 3.95 16.39 11.20
N ALA A 71 4.15 15.34 12.00
CA ALA A 71 5.43 15.10 12.67
C ALA A 71 6.59 14.87 11.67
N ALA A 72 6.34 14.09 10.61
CA ALA A 72 7.33 13.85 9.57
C ALA A 72 7.66 15.11 8.76
N GLN A 73 6.68 16.00 8.55
CA GLN A 73 6.91 17.28 7.88
C GLN A 73 7.85 18.17 8.69
N GLU A 74 7.68 18.23 10.00
CA GLU A 74 8.59 18.93 10.90
C GLU A 74 10.00 18.31 10.87
N ALA A 75 10.10 16.98 11.00
CA ALA A 75 11.39 16.29 10.95
C ALA A 75 12.12 16.50 9.59
N TRP A 76 11.38 16.48 8.48
CA TRP A 76 11.91 16.75 7.15
C TRP A 76 12.46 18.16 7.04
N ALA A 77 11.74 19.18 7.54
CA ALA A 77 12.20 20.57 7.51
C ALA A 77 13.55 20.73 8.22
N HIS A 78 13.75 20.03 9.34
CA HIS A 78 15.00 20.02 10.09
C HIS A 78 16.12 19.20 9.43
N GLY A 79 15.81 18.10 8.73
CA GLY A 79 16.82 17.19 8.19
C GLY A 79 17.24 17.48 6.75
N ARG A 80 16.37 18.06 5.92
CA ARG A 80 16.52 18.09 4.45
C ARG A 80 17.76 18.83 3.95
N HIS A 81 18.26 19.83 4.69
CA HIS A 81 19.40 20.64 4.25
C HIS A 81 20.71 19.87 4.21
N LYS A 82 20.76 18.67 4.82
CA LYS A 82 21.93 17.79 4.84
C LYS A 82 21.95 16.78 3.68
N LEU A 83 20.94 16.81 2.81
CA LEU A 83 20.74 15.82 1.76
C LEU A 83 20.93 16.43 0.37
N THR A 84 21.58 15.68 -0.51
CA THR A 84 21.55 15.93 -1.96
C THR A 84 20.42 15.10 -2.56
N LEU A 85 19.44 15.77 -3.16
CA LEU A 85 18.23 15.13 -3.68
C LEU A 85 18.23 15.16 -5.22
N PRO A 86 17.65 14.14 -5.88
CA PRO A 86 17.59 14.12 -7.34
C PRO A 86 16.68 15.24 -7.88
N PRO A 87 16.85 15.65 -9.15
CA PRO A 87 15.96 16.61 -9.80
C PRO A 87 14.49 16.16 -9.72
N GLY A 88 13.58 17.12 -9.51
CA GLY A 88 12.14 16.83 -9.39
C GLY A 88 11.73 16.24 -8.03
N PHE A 89 12.66 15.97 -7.11
CA PHE A 89 12.30 15.49 -5.77
C PHE A 89 11.67 16.60 -4.93
N LYS A 90 10.37 16.49 -4.66
CA LYS A 90 9.63 17.44 -3.83
C LYS A 90 9.65 17.04 -2.36
N ALA A 91 9.33 18.01 -1.49
CA ALA A 91 9.29 17.79 -0.05
C ALA A 91 8.32 16.67 0.35
N GLN A 92 7.18 16.54 -0.34
CA GLN A 92 6.18 15.51 -0.06
C GLN A 92 6.72 14.08 -0.23
N HIS A 93 7.62 13.84 -1.20
CA HIS A 93 8.28 12.54 -1.37
C HIS A 93 9.13 12.19 -0.14
N GLY A 94 9.90 13.16 0.36
CA GLY A 94 10.73 12.98 1.55
C GLY A 94 9.91 12.73 2.82
N VAL A 95 8.82 13.49 2.99
CA VAL A 95 7.89 13.31 4.11
C VAL A 95 7.25 11.92 4.05
N ALA A 96 6.78 11.46 2.89
CA ALA A 96 6.20 10.13 2.73
C ALA A 96 7.17 9.01 3.16
N VAL A 97 8.45 9.12 2.78
CA VAL A 97 9.50 8.17 3.21
C VAL A 97 9.67 8.21 4.73
N MET A 98 9.71 9.39 5.34
CA MET A 98 9.81 9.54 6.79
C MET A 98 8.60 8.96 7.51
N VAL A 99 7.38 9.17 7.00
CA VAL A 99 6.14 8.58 7.53
C VAL A 99 6.21 7.06 7.50
N TYR A 100 6.57 6.46 6.37
CA TYR A 100 6.62 5.00 6.20
C TYR A 100 7.67 4.34 7.09
N THR A 101 8.82 5.00 7.29
CA THR A 101 9.94 4.47 8.09
C THR A 101 9.83 4.76 9.58
N ASN A 102 8.81 5.50 10.01
CA ASN A 102 8.62 5.83 11.42
C ASN A 102 8.13 4.62 12.21
N SER A 103 9.03 3.98 12.96
CA SER A 103 8.71 2.85 13.83
C SER A 103 8.08 3.26 15.17
N SER A 104 7.93 4.56 15.44
CA SER A 104 7.33 5.06 16.69
C SER A 104 5.81 4.90 16.71
N ASN A 105 5.19 4.49 15.60
CA ASN A 105 3.76 4.22 15.52
C ASN A 105 3.47 3.02 14.60
N THR A 106 2.18 2.67 14.48
CA THR A 106 1.70 1.50 13.74
C THR A 106 1.28 1.80 12.30
N LEU A 107 1.47 3.02 11.80
CA LEU A 107 0.94 3.43 10.49
C LEU A 107 1.53 2.61 9.34
N TYR A 108 2.83 2.31 9.37
CA TYR A 108 3.46 1.46 8.34
C TYR A 108 2.80 0.09 8.26
N TRP A 109 2.35 -0.44 9.41
CA TRP A 109 1.67 -1.73 9.49
C TRP A 109 0.27 -1.64 8.89
N GLU A 110 -0.48 -0.58 9.20
CA GLU A 110 -1.80 -0.32 8.62
C GLU A 110 -1.72 -0.12 7.10
N LEU A 111 -0.75 0.65 6.61
CA LEU A 111 -0.49 0.85 5.17
C LEU A 111 -0.16 -0.48 4.48
N ASN A 112 0.76 -1.27 5.05
CA ASN A 112 1.13 -2.57 4.49
C ASN A 112 -0.01 -3.59 4.54
N GLN A 113 -0.95 -3.44 5.47
CA GLN A 113 -2.13 -4.28 5.52
C GLN A 113 -3.17 -3.85 4.47
N ALA A 114 -3.39 -2.55 4.30
CA ALA A 114 -4.29 -2.00 3.29
C ALA A 114 -3.80 -2.35 1.88
N GLY A 115 -2.54 -2.06 1.55
CA GLY A 115 -1.97 -2.35 0.23
C GLY A 115 -1.95 -3.84 -0.16
N ARG A 116 -1.98 -4.76 0.82
CA ARG A 116 -2.08 -6.22 0.59
C ARG A 116 -3.51 -6.73 0.42
N ARG A 117 -4.51 -5.94 0.79
CA ARG A 117 -5.93 -6.32 0.77
C ARG A 117 -6.76 -5.48 -0.18
N ASP A 118 -6.19 -4.41 -0.71
CA ASP A 118 -6.80 -3.60 -1.74
C ASP A 118 -6.74 -4.33 -3.08
N VAL A 119 -7.88 -4.91 -3.45
CA VAL A 119 -8.07 -5.52 -4.76
C VAL A 119 -7.99 -4.40 -5.80
N ALA A 120 -6.86 -4.33 -6.51
CA ALA A 120 -6.81 -3.61 -7.78
C ALA A 120 -7.64 -4.40 -8.80
N VAL A 121 -8.96 -4.19 -8.81
CA VAL A 121 -9.82 -4.73 -9.87
C VAL A 121 -9.52 -3.94 -11.13
N CYS A 122 -8.51 -4.36 -11.88
CA CYS A 122 -8.45 -4.03 -13.29
C CYS A 122 -9.65 -4.73 -13.93
N PRO A 123 -10.61 -4.02 -14.55
CA PRO A 123 -11.64 -4.68 -15.32
C PRO A 123 -10.94 -5.38 -16.49
N GLN A 124 -10.62 -6.67 -16.32
CA GLN A 124 -10.68 -7.54 -17.48
C GLN A 124 -12.12 -7.52 -17.94
N GLU A 125 -12.28 -7.31 -19.24
CA GLU A 125 -13.50 -7.21 -20.00
C GLU A 125 -14.44 -8.39 -19.69
N GLN A 126 -15.14 -8.32 -18.56
CA GLN A 126 -16.24 -9.23 -18.24
C GLN A 126 -17.49 -8.63 -18.83
N GLN A 127 -17.78 -9.10 -20.03
CA GLN A 127 -19.05 -8.96 -20.68
C GLN A 127 -20.11 -9.67 -19.83
N GLY A 128 -20.77 -8.94 -18.93
CA GLY A 128 -21.91 -9.46 -18.19
C GLY A 128 -22.06 -8.95 -16.77
N SER A 129 -22.84 -7.88 -16.62
CA SER A 129 -23.81 -7.66 -15.55
C SER A 129 -23.47 -8.14 -14.13
N GLN A 130 -23.00 -7.23 -13.26
CA GLN A 130 -23.78 -6.90 -12.06
C GLN A 130 -23.26 -5.64 -11.36
N SER A 131 -24.21 -4.73 -11.10
CA SER A 131 -24.04 -3.50 -10.35
C SER A 131 -23.58 -3.76 -8.90
N ARG A 132 -22.33 -3.39 -8.59
CA ARG A 132 -21.95 -3.00 -7.23
C ARG A 132 -21.27 -1.63 -7.31
N SER A 133 -21.70 -0.75 -6.40
CA SER A 133 -21.30 0.67 -6.34
C SER A 133 -19.78 0.85 -6.26
N PRO A 134 -19.15 1.61 -7.17
CA PRO A 134 -17.73 1.89 -7.09
C PRO A 134 -17.52 3.26 -6.43
N GLN A 135 -17.16 3.28 -5.14
CA GLN A 135 -16.71 4.51 -4.47
C GLN A 135 -15.20 4.56 -4.23
N ARG A 136 -14.43 3.63 -4.79
CA ARG A 136 -12.97 3.63 -4.71
C ARG A 136 -12.44 2.91 -5.94
N LEU A 137 -11.85 3.63 -6.88
CA LEU A 137 -10.79 3.15 -7.76
C LEU A 137 -10.28 4.31 -8.63
N TRP A 138 -9.09 4.82 -8.30
CA TRP A 138 -8.32 5.69 -9.17
C TRP A 138 -7.07 4.89 -9.56
N LEU A 139 -7.10 4.21 -10.70
CA LEU A 139 -5.97 3.42 -11.22
C LEU A 139 -5.53 3.98 -12.57
N CYS A 140 -4.22 4.20 -12.72
CA CYS A 140 -3.58 4.31 -14.03
C CYS A 140 -2.91 2.98 -14.35
N ASN A 141 -3.50 2.18 -15.24
CA ASN A 141 -2.86 0.93 -15.65
C ASN A 141 -2.01 1.10 -16.92
N GLN A 142 -0.87 0.41 -16.96
CA GLN A 142 0.05 0.40 -18.09
C GLN A 142 -0.65 -0.07 -19.36
N GLY A 143 -0.70 0.81 -20.37
CA GLY A 143 -1.19 0.50 -21.72
C GLY A 143 -2.58 1.04 -22.08
N ARG A 144 -3.31 1.70 -21.17
CA ARG A 144 -4.54 2.43 -21.50
C ARG A 144 -4.63 3.76 -20.75
N ARG A 145 -4.97 4.85 -21.46
CA ARG A 145 -5.16 6.17 -20.87
C ARG A 145 -6.30 6.14 -19.85
N CYS A 146 -6.10 6.83 -18.73
CA CYS A 146 -7.05 6.93 -17.64
C CYS A 146 -8.33 7.64 -18.11
N SER A 147 -9.42 6.91 -18.25
CA SER A 147 -10.75 7.47 -18.52
C SER A 147 -11.47 7.77 -17.20
N TRP A 148 -11.69 9.06 -16.91
CA TRP A 148 -12.49 9.53 -15.78
C TRP A 148 -13.98 9.56 -16.13
N PRO A 149 -14.90 9.36 -15.15
CA PRO A 149 -16.33 9.55 -15.37
C PRO A 149 -16.60 11.05 -15.33
N LEU A 150 -16.55 11.70 -16.51
CA LEU A 150 -17.14 12.98 -16.91
C LEU A 150 -16.27 13.58 -18.01
N GLY A 151 -16.33 13.00 -19.22
CA GLY A 151 -15.62 13.54 -20.37
C GLY A 151 -15.33 12.46 -21.40
N SER A 152 -15.98 12.59 -22.55
CA SER A 152 -15.95 11.69 -23.69
C SER A 152 -14.52 11.39 -24.18
N CYS A 153 -14.22 10.11 -24.43
CA CYS A 153 -13.07 9.71 -25.23
C CYS A 153 -13.30 10.16 -26.68
N SER A 154 -12.41 10.99 -27.22
CA SER A 154 -12.17 11.07 -28.67
C SER A 154 -10.75 10.60 -28.90
N SER A 155 -10.57 9.62 -29.78
CA SER A 155 -9.26 9.19 -30.27
C SER A 155 -8.54 10.38 -30.91
N PRO A 156 -7.20 10.46 -30.93
CA PRO A 156 -6.57 11.06 -32.09
C PRO A 156 -6.91 10.17 -33.28
N GLU A 157 -7.64 10.72 -34.25
CA GLU A 157 -7.60 10.22 -35.62
C GLU A 157 -6.12 9.97 -35.97
N LEU A 158 -5.78 8.72 -36.26
CA LEU A 158 -4.59 8.45 -37.07
C LEU A 158 -4.91 9.05 -38.43
N ASP A 159 -4.33 10.21 -38.75
CA ASP A 159 -4.23 10.66 -40.13
C ASP A 159 -3.43 9.59 -40.88
N PRO A 160 -4.03 8.86 -41.85
CA PRO A 160 -3.22 8.21 -42.86
C PRO A 160 -2.85 9.30 -43.86
N GLU A 161 -1.56 9.41 -44.16
CA GLU A 161 -0.94 10.29 -45.18
C GLU A 161 -0.13 11.46 -44.61
N THR A 162 1.09 11.19 -44.15
CA THR A 162 2.26 11.99 -44.60
C THR A 162 3.57 11.26 -44.38
N SER A 163 4.17 10.84 -45.51
CA SER A 163 5.55 10.37 -45.80
C SER A 163 6.16 9.21 -45.02
#